data_AF-A0A9N9SGB0-F1
#
_entry.id   AF-A0A9N9SGB0-F1
#
_cell.length_a   1.000
_cell.length_b   1.000
_cell.length_c   1.000
_cell.angle_alpha   90.00
_cell.angle_beta   90.00
_cell.angle_gamma   90.00
#
_symmetry.space_group_name_H-M   'P 1'
#
loop_
_entity.id
_entity.type
_entity.pdbx_description
1 polymer ?
#
loop_
_entity_poly.entity_id
_entity_poly.type
_entity_poly.pdbx_seq_one_letter_code
_entity_poly.pdbx_strand_id
1 'polypeptide(L)'
;MKALAEVIKEPWSEDSTDQGVNMNSLKCTIQKFAPCFIGDAQQDAQGFMRSLLLGLHEDINKVIEKSDPEFTDIEKILDVNEKALESWSRFLKVENSKIVNNFIGLLKSSLKCTYCGYSSVTFDSFWDLSLPIQ
;
A
#
# COMPACT_ATOMS: atom_id res chain seq x y z
N MET A 1 -2.04 8.07 12.21
CA MET A 1 -2.46 9.32 11.51
C MET A 1 -2.08 10.64 12.20
N LYS A 2 -2.41 10.88 13.50
CA LYS A 2 -2.24 12.20 14.15
C LYS A 2 -0.79 12.72 14.17
N ALA A 3 0.15 11.90 14.62
CA ALA A 3 1.56 12.29 14.70
C ALA A 3 2.16 12.64 13.32
N LEU A 4 1.75 11.94 12.25
CA LEU A 4 2.18 12.28 10.89
C LEU A 4 1.55 13.61 10.43
N ALA A 5 0.27 13.82 10.71
CA ALA A 5 -0.42 15.05 10.34
C ALA A 5 0.18 16.28 11.04
N GLU A 6 0.61 16.15 12.30
CA GLU A 6 1.31 17.20 13.05
C GLU A 6 2.64 17.55 12.37
N VAL A 7 3.48 16.54 12.10
CA VAL A 7 4.76 16.70 11.40
C VAL A 7 4.60 17.31 10.01
N ILE A 8 3.55 16.91 9.27
CA ILE A 8 3.29 17.48 7.95
C ILE A 8 2.85 18.93 8.09
N LYS A 9 1.96 19.30 9.02
CA LYS A 9 1.39 20.65 9.12
C LYS A 9 2.39 21.72 9.56
N GLU A 10 3.28 21.38 10.48
CA GLU A 10 4.26 22.30 11.07
C GLU A 10 5.05 23.13 10.03
N PRO A 11 5.69 22.51 9.00
CA PRO A 11 6.45 23.25 7.99
C PRO A 11 5.58 24.05 7.01
N TRP A 12 4.27 23.79 6.92
CA TRP A 12 3.35 24.54 6.05
C TRP A 12 2.56 25.62 6.79
N SER A 13 2.85 25.85 8.07
CA SER A 13 2.19 26.87 8.88
C SER A 13 2.78 28.26 8.64
N GLU A 14 1.96 29.32 8.76
CA GLU A 14 2.43 30.71 8.61
C GLU A 14 3.43 31.10 9.72
N ASP A 15 3.34 30.45 10.87
CA ASP A 15 4.25 30.60 12.01
C ASP A 15 5.49 29.68 11.91
N SER A 16 5.73 29.07 10.75
CA SER A 16 6.87 28.16 10.58
C SER A 16 8.19 28.91 10.77
N THR A 17 8.93 28.50 11.79
CA THR A 17 10.31 28.94 12.00
C THR A 17 11.24 28.16 11.08
N ASP A 18 12.40 28.74 10.71
CA ASP A 18 13.45 28.07 9.91
C ASP A 18 14.18 26.94 10.70
N GLN A 19 13.55 26.44 11.76
CA GLN A 19 14.03 25.34 12.60
C GLN A 19 13.46 24.00 12.09
N GLY A 20 14.19 22.92 12.34
CA GLY A 20 13.75 21.57 11.98
C GLY A 20 12.53 21.11 12.78
N VAL A 21 11.66 20.34 12.13
CA VAL A 21 10.44 19.74 12.71
C VAL A 21 10.79 18.61 13.67
N ASN A 22 10.13 18.56 14.83
CA ASN A 22 10.36 17.50 15.82
C ASN A 22 9.70 16.17 15.42
N MET A 23 10.51 15.16 15.13
CA MET A 23 10.05 13.85 14.64
C MET A 23 9.79 12.81 15.74
N ASN A 24 10.02 13.12 17.03
CA ASN A 24 10.01 12.11 18.10
C ASN A 24 8.64 11.44 18.28
N SER A 25 7.55 12.22 18.21
CA SER A 25 6.19 11.68 18.30
C SER A 25 5.90 10.67 17.18
N LEU A 26 6.30 11.02 15.95
CA LEU A 26 6.14 10.16 14.79
C LEU A 26 7.02 8.90 14.91
N LYS A 27 8.30 9.04 15.29
CA LYS A 27 9.22 7.91 15.49
C LYS A 27 8.66 6.91 16.50
N CYS A 28 8.22 7.38 17.67
CA CYS A 28 7.61 6.53 18.69
C CYS A 28 6.35 5.84 18.21
N THR A 29 5.54 6.50 17.38
CA THR A 29 4.33 5.90 16.79
C THR A 29 4.70 4.79 15.81
N ILE A 30 5.68 5.03 14.95
CA ILE A 30 6.13 4.05 13.95
C ILE A 30 6.71 2.80 14.60
N GLN A 31 7.55 2.98 15.63
CA GLN A 31 8.15 1.86 16.36
C GLN A 31 7.13 0.96 17.06
N LYS A 32 5.92 1.46 17.37
CA LYS A 32 4.84 0.66 17.96
C LYS A 32 4.18 -0.29 16.94
N PHE A 33 3.95 0.16 15.71
CA PHE A 33 3.25 -0.66 14.70
C PHE A 33 4.22 -1.44 13.79
N ALA A 34 5.45 -0.97 13.64
CA ALA A 34 6.50 -1.61 12.86
C ALA A 34 7.78 -1.77 13.71
N PRO A 35 7.84 -2.81 14.56
CA PRO A 35 8.95 -3.04 15.49
C PRO A 35 10.33 -3.19 14.84
N CYS A 36 10.40 -3.49 13.55
CA CYS A 36 11.65 -3.55 12.79
C CYS A 36 12.40 -2.20 12.74
N PHE A 37 11.72 -1.07 12.99
CA PHE A 37 12.33 0.26 13.05
C PHE A 37 12.72 0.70 14.46
N ILE A 38 12.70 -0.21 15.45
CA ILE A 38 13.17 0.09 16.81
C ILE A 38 14.69 0.31 16.81
N GLY A 39 15.13 1.34 17.53
CA GLY A 39 16.53 1.73 17.64
C GLY A 39 16.93 2.86 16.69
N ASP A 40 18.24 2.99 16.49
CA ASP A 40 18.88 4.10 15.75
C ASP A 40 19.78 3.61 14.60
N ALA A 41 19.68 2.33 14.23
CA ALA A 41 20.38 1.79 13.08
C ALA A 41 19.83 2.39 11.77
N GLN A 42 20.67 2.52 10.75
CA GLN A 42 20.24 2.93 9.41
C GLN A 42 19.25 1.91 8.82
N GLN A 43 18.26 2.42 8.09
CA GLN A 43 17.15 1.64 7.55
C GLN A 43 16.96 1.91 6.07
N ASP A 44 16.36 0.96 5.38
CA ASP A 44 15.89 1.15 4.01
C ASP A 44 14.67 2.08 3.98
N ALA A 45 14.80 3.18 3.23
CA ALA A 45 13.75 4.18 3.05
C ALA A 45 12.51 3.61 2.34
N GLN A 46 12.70 2.65 1.41
CA GLN A 46 11.58 2.03 0.71
C GLN A 46 10.75 1.15 1.66
N GLY A 47 11.43 0.31 2.45
CA GLY A 47 10.79 -0.47 3.51
C GLY A 47 10.02 0.42 4.51
N PHE A 48 10.63 1.53 4.94
CA PHE A 48 9.97 2.51 5.82
C PHE A 48 8.70 3.11 5.18
N MET A 49 8.79 3.55 3.92
CA MET A 49 7.66 4.13 3.19
C MET A 49 6.49 3.12 3.09
N ARG A 50 6.77 1.86 2.74
CA ARG A 50 5.76 0.80 2.67
C ARG A 50 5.07 0.59 4.02
N SER A 51 5.84 0.46 5.10
CA SER A 51 5.27 0.30 6.43
C SER A 51 4.43 1.50 6.86
N LEU A 52 4.87 2.72 6.54
CA LEU A 52 4.11 3.93 6.83
C LEU A 52 2.79 3.97 6.05
N LEU A 53 2.81 3.69 4.75
CA LEU A 53 1.60 3.68 3.90
C LEU A 53 0.60 2.61 4.36
N LEU A 54 1.07 1.42 4.73
CA LEU A 54 0.23 0.36 5.28
C LEU A 54 -0.41 0.78 6.61
N GLY A 55 0.37 1.35 7.54
CA GLY A 55 -0.16 1.84 8.81
C GLY A 55 -1.18 2.97 8.64
N LEU A 56 -0.94 3.89 7.72
CA LEU A 56 -1.90 4.95 7.38
C LEU A 56 -3.16 4.37 6.74
N HIS A 57 -3.01 3.42 5.83
CA HIS A 57 -4.13 2.77 5.17
C HIS A 57 -5.05 2.10 6.18
N GLU A 58 -4.51 1.27 7.07
CA GLU A 58 -5.29 0.54 8.08
C GLU A 58 -5.99 1.51 9.04
N ASP A 59 -5.32 2.59 9.46
CA ASP A 59 -5.89 3.65 10.30
C ASP A 59 -7.14 4.33 9.67
N ILE A 60 -7.21 4.44 8.34
CA ILE A 60 -8.28 5.14 7.62
C ILE A 60 -9.06 4.24 6.65
N ASN A 61 -8.94 2.93 6.82
CA ASN A 61 -9.71 1.98 6.02
C ASN A 61 -11.18 2.08 6.43
N LYS A 62 -12.07 2.24 5.44
CA LYS A 62 -13.51 2.34 5.66
C LYS A 62 -14.16 0.98 5.85
N VAL A 63 -13.48 -0.09 5.44
CA VAL A 63 -13.95 -1.47 5.62
C VAL A 63 -13.64 -1.89 7.05
N ILE A 64 -14.68 -2.06 7.87
CA ILE A 64 -14.56 -2.43 9.28
C ILE A 64 -14.56 -3.96 9.43
N GLU A 65 -15.45 -4.64 8.70
CA GLU A 65 -15.52 -6.10 8.65
C GLU A 65 -14.93 -6.57 7.32
N LYS A 66 -13.69 -7.07 7.37
CA LYS A 66 -13.05 -7.70 6.21
C LYS A 66 -13.74 -9.06 6.01
N SER A 67 -14.57 -9.18 4.98
CA SER A 67 -15.11 -10.48 4.54
C SER A 67 -13.96 -11.38 4.09
N ASP A 68 -14.11 -12.69 4.27
CA ASP A 68 -13.13 -13.65 3.75
C ASP A 68 -12.86 -13.36 2.27
N PRO A 69 -11.59 -13.31 1.84
CA PRO A 69 -11.28 -13.00 0.46
C PRO A 69 -11.94 -14.03 -0.46
N GLU A 70 -12.70 -13.55 -1.46
CA GLU A 70 -13.25 -14.40 -2.51
C GLU A 70 -12.10 -14.90 -3.40
N PHE A 71 -11.44 -15.99 -2.99
CA PHE A 71 -10.41 -16.71 -3.75
C PHE A 71 -10.99 -17.54 -4.91
N THR A 72 -12.23 -17.28 -5.30
CA THR A 72 -12.85 -17.96 -6.44
C THR A 72 -12.21 -17.46 -7.73
N ASP A 73 -11.90 -18.37 -8.65
CA ASP A 73 -11.45 -18.00 -9.99
C ASP A 73 -12.47 -17.06 -10.63
N ILE A 74 -12.00 -15.93 -11.17
CA ILE A 74 -12.85 -15.04 -11.96
C ILE A 74 -13.26 -15.81 -13.23
N GLU A 75 -14.53 -15.69 -13.59
CA GLU A 75 -15.12 -16.44 -14.69
C GLU A 75 -14.28 -16.35 -15.96
N LYS A 76 -13.96 -17.51 -16.55
CA LYS A 76 -13.07 -17.58 -17.71
C LYS A 76 -13.65 -16.89 -18.95
N ILE A 77 -14.97 -16.75 -19.02
CA ILE A 77 -15.72 -16.12 -20.11
C ILE A 77 -15.44 -14.62 -20.21
N LEU A 78 -15.14 -13.96 -19.09
CA LEU A 78 -14.86 -12.52 -19.07
C LEU A 78 -13.60 -12.17 -19.85
N ASP A 79 -13.62 -11.00 -20.48
CA ASP A 79 -12.44 -10.45 -21.13
C ASP A 79 -11.37 -10.02 -20.10
N VAL A 80 -10.18 -9.63 -20.59
CA VAL A 80 -9.06 -9.25 -19.71
C VAL A 80 -9.38 -7.99 -18.89
N ASN A 81 -10.09 -7.01 -19.46
CA ASN A 81 -10.44 -5.77 -18.78
C ASN A 81 -11.55 -5.99 -17.75
N GLU A 82 -12.56 -6.80 -18.08
CA GLU A 82 -13.63 -7.22 -17.18
C GLU A 82 -13.05 -7.99 -15.98
N LYS A 83 -12.08 -8.88 -16.21
CA LYS A 83 -11.35 -9.57 -15.13
C LYS A 83 -10.56 -8.59 -14.25
N ALA A 84 -9.94 -7.57 -14.84
CA ALA A 84 -9.23 -6.54 -14.09
C ALA A 84 -10.19 -5.72 -13.22
N LEU A 85 -11.34 -5.31 -13.77
CA LEU A 85 -12.38 -4.57 -13.05
C LEU A 85 -13.00 -5.39 -11.91
N GLU A 86 -13.26 -6.68 -12.15
CA GLU A 86 -13.77 -7.58 -11.13
C GLU A 86 -12.73 -7.80 -10.02
N SER A 87 -11.45 -8.01 -10.37
CA SER A 87 -10.35 -8.12 -9.40
C SER A 87 -10.25 -6.85 -8.54
N TRP A 88 -10.35 -5.67 -9.17
CA TRP A 88 -10.32 -4.39 -8.48
C TRP A 88 -11.53 -4.20 -7.57
N SER A 89 -12.73 -4.56 -8.04
CA SER A 89 -13.96 -4.53 -7.25
C SER A 89 -13.84 -5.39 -6.00
N ARG A 90 -13.36 -6.64 -6.13
CA ARG A 90 -13.10 -7.54 -5.00
C ARG A 90 -12.07 -6.97 -4.03
N PHE A 91 -10.99 -6.39 -4.54
CA PHE A 91 -9.98 -5.73 -3.71
C PHE A 91 -10.59 -4.58 -2.89
N LEU A 92 -11.40 -3.72 -3.52
CA LEU A 92 -12.05 -2.59 -2.84
C LEU A 92 -13.11 -2.97 -1.81
N LYS A 93 -13.64 -4.21 -1.84
CA LYS A 93 -14.52 -4.73 -0.78
C LYS A 93 -13.77 -4.89 0.55
N VAL A 94 -12.46 -5.10 0.50
CA VAL A 94 -11.61 -5.35 1.68
C VAL A 94 -10.75 -4.13 2.01
N GLU A 95 -10.26 -3.43 1.00
CA GLU A 95 -9.33 -2.30 1.15
C GLU A 95 -9.88 -1.02 0.53
N ASN A 96 -10.44 -0.13 1.35
CA ASN A 96 -11.04 1.13 0.88
C ASN A 96 -10.58 2.31 1.73
N SER A 97 -9.55 3.03 1.26
CA SER A 97 -9.05 4.22 1.92
C SER A 97 -8.60 5.29 0.94
N LYS A 98 -8.32 6.49 1.45
CA LYS A 98 -7.72 7.55 0.63
C LYS A 98 -6.30 7.18 0.18
N ILE A 99 -5.58 6.37 0.95
CA ILE A 99 -4.25 5.87 0.57
C ILE A 99 -4.39 4.96 -0.65
N VAL A 100 -5.38 4.04 -0.64
CA VAL A 100 -5.68 3.15 -1.78
C VAL A 100 -5.90 3.97 -3.05
N ASN A 101 -6.75 4.99 -2.98
CA ASN A 101 -7.09 5.83 -4.14
C ASN A 101 -5.90 6.61 -4.72
N ASN A 102 -4.88 6.91 -3.91
CA ASN A 102 -3.77 7.75 -4.32
C ASN A 102 -2.53 6.93 -4.74
N PHE A 103 -2.31 5.76 -4.14
CA PHE A 103 -1.05 5.02 -4.26
C PHE A 103 -1.19 3.62 -4.85
N ILE A 104 -2.37 2.99 -4.77
CA ILE A 104 -2.52 1.63 -5.24
C ILE A 104 -2.85 1.60 -6.74
N GLY A 105 -2.16 0.71 -7.45
CA GLY A 105 -2.52 0.30 -8.80
C GLY A 105 -2.76 -1.22 -8.90
N LEU A 106 -3.05 -1.67 -10.12
CA LEU A 106 -3.26 -3.09 -10.45
C LEU A 106 -2.28 -3.52 -11.54
N LEU A 107 -1.50 -4.58 -11.29
CA LEU A 107 -0.62 -5.21 -12.27
C LEU A 107 -1.31 -6.39 -12.92
N LYS A 108 -1.07 -6.59 -14.22
CA LYS A 108 -1.43 -7.82 -14.93
C LYS A 108 -0.21 -8.74 -14.99
N SER A 109 -0.25 -9.82 -14.25
CA SER A 109 0.80 -10.85 -14.22
C SER A 109 0.41 -11.99 -15.17
N SER A 110 1.29 -12.35 -16.10
CA SER A 110 1.05 -13.46 -17.04
C SER A 110 2.15 -14.49 -16.93
N LEU A 111 1.80 -15.69 -16.49
CA LEU A 111 2.73 -16.82 -16.37
C LEU A 111 2.43 -17.83 -17.47
N LYS A 112 3.43 -18.12 -18.31
CA LYS A 112 3.34 -19.13 -19.36
C LYS A 112 4.22 -20.32 -19.00
N CYS A 113 3.62 -21.49 -18.87
CA CYS A 113 4.35 -22.74 -18.71
C CYS A 113 5.16 -23.04 -19.97
N THR A 114 6.46 -23.26 -19.83
CA THR A 114 7.38 -23.54 -20.93
C THR A 114 7.26 -24.97 -21.48
N TYR A 115 6.64 -25.88 -20.74
CA TYR A 115 6.44 -27.28 -21.14
C TYR A 115 5.12 -27.49 -21.90
N CYS A 116 3.99 -27.12 -21.30
CA CYS A 116 2.66 -27.36 -21.90
C CYS A 116 2.07 -26.15 -22.63
N GLY A 117 2.72 -24.98 -22.57
CA GLY A 117 2.25 -23.74 -23.21
C GLY A 117 1.05 -23.07 -22.52
N TYR A 118 0.47 -23.68 -21.49
CA TYR A 118 -0.61 -23.10 -20.69
C TYR A 118 -0.19 -21.73 -20.13
N SER A 119 -1.07 -20.74 -20.26
CA SER A 119 -0.84 -19.38 -19.77
C SER A 119 -1.92 -19.03 -18.76
N SER A 120 -1.50 -18.58 -17.58
CA SER A 120 -2.36 -18.05 -16.53
C SER A 120 -2.16 -16.55 -16.41
N VAL A 121 -3.26 -15.82 -16.22
CA VAL A 121 -3.25 -14.36 -16.02
C VAL A 121 -3.89 -14.06 -14.67
N THR A 122 -3.17 -13.33 -13.83
CA THR A 122 -3.63 -12.83 -12.53
C THR A 122 -3.53 -11.32 -12.49
N PHE A 123 -4.31 -10.71 -11.60
CA PHE A 123 -4.30 -9.27 -11.37
C PHE A 123 -3.98 -8.99 -9.91
N ASP A 124 -2.87 -8.30 -9.68
CA ASP A 124 -2.29 -8.13 -8.35
C ASP A 124 -2.20 -6.63 -8.00
N SER A 125 -2.74 -6.24 -6.86
CA SER A 125 -2.63 -4.86 -6.37
C SER A 125 -1.19 -4.56 -5.92
N PHE A 126 -0.69 -3.36 -6.18
CA PHE A 126 0.65 -2.93 -5.77
C PHE A 126 0.66 -1.53 -5.15
N TRP A 127 1.59 -1.31 -4.21
CA TRP A 127 1.79 -0.04 -3.50
C TRP A 127 2.84 0.87 -4.13
N ASP A 128 3.83 0.27 -4.78
CA ASP A 128 4.96 0.92 -5.43
C ASP A 128 5.57 -0.02 -6.47
N LEU A 129 6.36 0.54 -7.39
CA LEU A 129 7.07 -0.24 -8.42
C LEU A 129 8.56 -0.22 -8.14
N SER A 130 9.11 -1.38 -7.79
CA SER A 130 10.56 -1.58 -7.68
C SER A 130 11.11 -1.91 -9.06
N LEU A 131 11.83 -0.96 -9.66
CA LEU A 131 12.38 -1.11 -11.01
C LEU A 131 13.83 -1.63 -10.94
N PRO A 132 14.22 -2.60 -11.80
CA PRO A 132 15.60 -3.03 -11.89
C PRO A 132 16.49 -1.94 -12.52
N ILE A 133 17.72 -1.83 -12.06
CA ILE A 133 18.74 -1.00 -12.71
C ILE A 133 19.24 -1.76 -13.93
N GLN A 134 19.35 -1.05 -15.06
CA GLN A 134 19.90 -1.57 -16.31
C GLN A 134 21.38 -1.20 -16.47
#